data_AF-A0A1G2SYB7-F1
#
_entry.id   AF-A0A1G2SYB7-F1
#
_cell.length_a   1.000
_cell.length_b   1.000
_cell.length_c   1.000
_cell.angle_alpha   90.00
_cell.angle_beta   90.00
_cell.angle_gamma   90.00
#
_symmetry.space_group_name_H-M   'P 1'
#
loop_
_entity.id
_entity.type
_entity.pdbx_description
1 polymer ?
#
loop_
_entity_poly.entity_id
_entity_poly.type
_entity_poly.pdbx_seq_one_letter_code
_entity_poly.pdbx_strand_id
1 'polypeptide(L)' 'MQLQFPLHFKEKIVERSIDVDRIKQTIRNPDYQVAETDNRILSRKKIDHRTLEVIYVKGSSKNKFIIVTAYWWKK' A
#
# COMPACT_ATOMS: atom_id res chain seq x y z
N MET A 1 9.12 5.37 -8.92
CA MET A 1 8.57 4.35 -8.00
C MET A 1 8.14 3.14 -8.80
N GLN A 2 8.79 2.01 -8.57
CA GLN A 2 8.48 0.72 -9.15
C GLN A 2 7.72 -0.10 -8.11
N LEU A 3 6.45 -0.39 -8.38
CA LEU A 3 5.61 -1.23 -7.53
C LEU A 3 5.62 -2.66 -8.06
N GLN A 4 5.98 -3.61 -7.22
CA GLN A 4 5.87 -5.02 -7.50
C GLN A 4 4.64 -5.57 -6.80
N PHE A 5 3.75 -6.16 -7.59
CA PHE A 5 2.48 -6.71 -7.14
C PHE A 5 2.51 -8.23 -7.29
N PRO A 6 2.54 -9.00 -6.17
CA PRO A 6 2.32 -10.43 -6.20
C PRO A 6 0.98 -10.79 -6.86
N LEU A 7 0.85 -12.00 -7.41
CA LEU A 7 -0.37 -12.43 -8.10
C LEU A 7 -1.62 -12.30 -7.20
N HIS A 8 -1.55 -12.83 -5.99
CA HIS A 8 -2.61 -12.73 -4.98
C HIS A 8 -3.02 -11.29 -4.65
N PHE A 9 -2.07 -10.35 -4.72
CA PHE A 9 -2.36 -8.95 -4.51
C PHE A 9 -3.22 -8.39 -5.66
N LYS A 10 -2.84 -8.68 -6.91
CA LYS A 10 -3.56 -8.19 -8.09
C LYS A 10 -5.03 -8.62 -8.09
N GLU A 11 -5.29 -9.88 -7.73
CA GLU A 11 -6.66 -10.41 -7.59
C GLU A 11 -7.44 -9.63 -6.53
N LYS A 12 -6.85 -9.42 -5.35
CA LYS A 12 -7.50 -8.76 -4.22
C LYS A 12 -7.77 -7.27 -4.43
N ILE A 13 -6.94 -6.53 -5.18
CA ILE A 13 -7.21 -5.10 -5.40
C ILE A 13 -8.38 -4.86 -6.33
N VAL A 14 -8.57 -5.75 -7.32
CA VAL A 14 -9.68 -5.67 -8.27
C VAL A 14 -11.00 -5.89 -7.53
N GLU A 15 -11.08 -6.94 -6.70
CA GLU A 15 -12.23 -7.20 -5.83
C GLU A 15 -12.56 -6.01 -4.90
N ARG A 16 -11.53 -5.28 -4.44
CA ARG A 16 -11.67 -4.16 -3.48
C ARG A 16 -11.86 -2.80 -4.14
N SER A 17 -11.87 -2.74 -5.47
CA SER A 17 -11.92 -1.48 -6.24
C SER A 17 -10.86 -0.47 -5.77
N ILE A 18 -9.63 -0.94 -5.52
CA ILE A 18 -8.51 -0.11 -5.11
C ILE A 18 -7.64 0.15 -6.34
N ASP A 19 -7.58 1.43 -6.74
CA ASP A 19 -6.72 1.87 -7.82
C ASP A 19 -5.23 1.88 -7.41
N VAL A 20 -4.37 1.50 -8.35
CA VAL A 20 -2.91 1.53 -8.19
C VAL A 20 -2.40 2.95 -7.90
N ASP A 21 -2.98 3.99 -8.49
CA ASP A 21 -2.60 5.37 -8.24
C ASP A 21 -2.93 5.83 -6.82
N ARG A 22 -4.03 5.34 -6.25
CA ARG A 22 -4.35 5.53 -4.83
C ARG A 22 -3.30 4.88 -3.94
N ILE A 23 -2.85 3.66 -4.27
CA ILE A 23 -1.74 2.98 -3.57
C ILE A 23 -0.44 3.80 -3.68
N LYS A 24 -0.11 4.29 -4.88
CA LYS A 24 1.09 5.12 -5.09
C LYS A 24 1.03 6.39 -4.24
N GLN A 25 -0.13 7.03 -4.17
CA GLN A 25 -0.35 8.24 -3.38
C GLN A 25 -0.16 7.97 -1.89
N THR A 26 -0.71 6.87 -1.37
CA THR A 26 -0.56 6.46 0.03
C THR A 26 0.89 6.21 0.41
N ILE A 27 1.71 5.63 -0.48
CA ILE A 27 3.14 5.39 -0.20
C ILE A 27 3.96 6.68 -0.27
N ARG A 28 3.65 7.56 -1.23
CA ARG A 28 4.42 8.80 -1.46
C ARG A 28 4.16 9.88 -0.42
N ASN A 29 2.89 10.05 -0.03
CA ASN A 29 2.47 11.09 0.89
C ASN A 29 1.41 10.52 1.86
N PRO A 30 1.81 9.63 2.79
CA PRO A 30 0.91 9.08 3.78
C PRO A 30 0.48 10.15 4.78
N ASP A 31 -0.75 10.03 5.28
CA ASP A 31 -1.18 10.82 6.44
C ASP A 31 -0.68 10.19 7.75
N TYR A 32 -0.39 8.87 7.71
CA TYR A 32 0.21 8.13 8.81
C TYR A 32 1.11 7.02 8.25
N GLN A 33 2.30 6.87 8.82
CA GLN A 33 3.24 5.80 8.46
C GLN A 33 3.90 5.24 9.70
N VAL A 34 4.04 3.92 9.75
CA VAL A 34 4.77 3.21 10.81
C VAL A 34 5.55 2.04 10.21
N ALA A 35 6.76 1.81 10.74
CA ALA A 35 7.51 0.60 10.46
C ALA A 35 7.00 -0.51 11.40
N GLU A 36 6.56 -1.62 10.82
CA GLU A 36 6.18 -2.83 11.56
C GLU A 36 7.35 -3.82 11.65
N THR A 37 7.11 -4.96 12.28
CA THR A 37 8.05 -6.08 12.31
C THR A 37 8.36 -6.61 10.90
N ASP A 38 9.50 -7.29 10.75
CA ASP A 38 9.94 -7.92 9.50
C ASP A 38 10.11 -6.96 8.31
N ASN A 39 10.62 -5.75 8.55
CA ASN A 39 10.87 -4.71 7.53
C ASN A 39 9.61 -4.27 6.75
N ARG A 40 8.42 -4.54 7.30
CA ARG A 40 7.16 -4.07 6.72
C ARG A 40 6.94 -2.62 7.08
N ILE A 41 6.35 -1.89 6.15
CA ILE A 41 5.93 -0.51 6.35
C ILE A 41 4.45 -0.46 6.09
N LEU A 42 3.73 0.05 7.08
CA LEU A 42 2.32 0.34 7.01
C LEU A 42 2.17 1.83 6.73
N SER A 43 1.44 2.17 5.68
CA SER A 43 1.09 3.55 5.33
C SER A 43 -0.41 3.68 5.19
N ARG A 44 -0.99 4.71 5.81
CA ARG A 44 -2.40 5.05 5.73
C ARG A 44 -2.57 6.41 5.08
N LYS A 45 -3.60 6.52 4.26
CA LYS A 45 -4.04 7.80 3.71
C LYS A 45 -5.56 7.86 3.63
N LYS A 46 -6.14 8.99 4.01
CA LYS A 46 -7.54 9.30 3.78
C LYS A 46 -7.74 9.63 2.30
N ILE A 47 -8.60 8.87 1.65
CA ILE A 47 -9.01 9.05 0.26
C ILE A 47 -10.52 9.14 0.25
N ASP A 48 -11.03 10.31 -0.14
CA ASP A 48 -12.45 10.65 -0.03
C ASP A 48 -12.95 10.50 1.42
N HIS A 49 -13.88 9.58 1.63
CA HIS A 49 -14.52 9.27 2.91
C HIS A 49 -13.98 7.99 3.56
N ARG A 50 -12.91 7.39 3.04
CA ARG A 50 -12.33 6.14 3.53
C ARG A 50 -10.84 6.29 3.78
N THR A 51 -10.27 5.42 4.61
CA THR A 51 -8.82 5.37 4.80
C THR A 51 -8.27 4.14 4.07
N LEU A 52 -7.34 4.34 3.15
CA LEU A 52 -6.60 3.28 2.50
C LEU A 52 -5.38 2.94 3.35
N GLU A 53 -5.26 1.69 3.77
CA GLU A 53 -4.05 1.14 4.37
C GLU A 53 -3.30 0.31 3.34
N VAL A 54 -1.98 0.53 3.24
CA VAL A 54 -1.08 -0.20 2.35
C VAL A 54 0.08 -0.72 3.18
N ILE A 55 0.31 -2.03 3.11
CA ILE A 55 1.45 -2.70 3.73
C ILE A 55 2.40 -3.13 2.62
N TYR A 56 3.66 -2.71 2.74
CA TYR A 56 4.69 -2.98 1.74
C TYR A 56 6.05 -3.16 2.38
N VAL A 57 6.97 -3.75 1.63
CA VAL A 57 8.40 -3.81 1.98
C VAL A 57 9.21 -3.03 0.96
N LYS A 58 10.29 -2.38 1.40
CA LYS A 58 11.25 -1.74 0.50
C LYS A 58 12.13 -2.83 -0.12
N GLY A 59 12.27 -2.81 -1.44
CA GLY A 59 13.17 -3.70 -2.16
C GLY A 59 14.63 -3.26 -2.05
N SER A 60 15.55 -4.03 -2.64
CA SER A 60 16.99 -3.78 -2.65
C SER A 60 17.40 -2.42 -3.27
N SER A 61 16.53 -1.83 -4.09
CA SER A 61 16.72 -0.50 -4.68
C SER A 61 15.81 0.53 -4.00
N LYS A 62 16.31 1.75 -3.78
CA LYS A 62 15.58 2.85 -3.12
C LYS A 62 14.20 3.18 -3.72
N ASN A 63 13.95 2.79 -4.97
CA ASN A 63 12.72 3.11 -5.70
C ASN A 63 11.80 1.90 -5.92
N LYS A 64 12.12 0.73 -5.36
CA LYS A 64 11.37 -0.52 -5.52
C LYS A 64 10.58 -0.83 -4.25
N PHE A 65 9.28 -1.09 -4.41
CA PHE A 65 8.37 -1.39 -3.30
C PHE A 65 7.58 -2.64 -3.65
N ILE A 66 7.61 -3.65 -2.79
CA ILE A 66 6.82 -4.87 -2.97
C ILE A 66 5.58 -4.72 -2.10
N ILE A 67 4.42 -4.66 -2.75
CA ILE A 67 3.16 -4.47 -2.04
C ILE A 67 2.68 -5.82 -1.53
N VAL A 68 2.53 -5.92 -0.22
CA VAL A 68 2.06 -7.15 0.44
C VAL A 68 0.54 -7.18 0.41
N THR A 69 -0.11 -6.10 0.87
CA THR A 69 -1.58 -5.99 0.87
C THR A 69 -2.01 -4.52 0.88
N ALA A 70 -3.24 -4.27 0.44
CA ALA A 70 -3.89 -2.97 0.47
C ALA A 70 -5.38 -3.18 0.70
N TYR A 71 -5.96 -2.40 1.62
CA TYR A 71 -7.37 -2.50 1.96
C TYR A 71 -7.92 -1.20 2.54
N TRP A 72 -9.23 -1.03 2.41
CA TRP A 72 -9.94 0.05 3.08
C TRP A 72 -10.02 -0.26 4.58
N TRP A 73 -9.36 0.55 5.39
CA TRP A 73 -9.42 0.46 6.85
C TRP A 73 -10.85 0.77 7.30
N LYS A 74 -11.49 -0.22 7.94
CA LYS A 74 -12.75 -0.05 8.64
C LYS A 74 -12.41 0.14 10.13
N LYS A 75 -12.87 1.25 10.68
CA LYS A 75 -12.91 1.48 12.13
C LYS A 75 -14.24 0.99 12.67
#